data_AF-A0A7V0QJP9-F1
#
_entry.id   AF-A0A7V0QJP9-F1
#
_cell.length_a   1.000
_cell.length_b   1.000
_cell.length_c   1.000
_cell.angle_alpha   90.00
_cell.angle_beta   90.00
_cell.angle_gamma   90.00
#
_symmetry.space_group_name_H-M   'P 1'
#
loop_
_entity.id
_entity.type
_entity.pdbx_description
1 polymer ?
#
loop_
_entity_poly.entity_id
_entity_poly.type
_entity_poly.pdbx_seq_one_letter_code
_entity_poly.pdbx_strand_id
1 'polypeptide(L)'
;MSRRREVKTIYADEVREYMRKHRESDYQLIDVREPREYTDGHVPGAKLIPLGELPDRIPELTHGVDLLFYCRSGKRSRMAASIVADSNINARSIYTMEGGILAWDGRPIEDFPQVKLFSGIKDMTEILKLAMDLEKGAWIFYSSILKKYPESKMTPAAKALVKLERTHAKTIFNILKKRSTDKPVTQDFDDYFDQLKGDIIEGGETVEQAIEKVRDFDPDDCLSFGELALDIEYKAYDMYKNLYYDTGNEDEKKIFQDLSEQEKGHALVVARLIGKCME
;
A
#
# COMPACT_ATOMS: atom_id res chain seq x y z
N MET A 1 18.09 -33.64 13.03
CA MET A 1 18.38 -32.26 13.50
C MET A 1 18.04 -31.31 12.36
N SER A 2 16.99 -30.50 12.50
CA SER A 2 16.67 -29.47 11.50
C SER A 2 17.82 -28.46 11.46
N ARG A 3 18.35 -28.18 10.26
CA ARG A 3 19.46 -27.23 10.09
C ARG A 3 18.89 -25.82 10.29
N ARG A 4 19.26 -25.17 11.39
CA ARG A 4 18.89 -23.78 11.68
C ARG A 4 19.15 -22.91 10.45
N ARG A 5 18.16 -22.14 10.01
CA ARG A 5 18.32 -21.24 8.86
C ARG A 5 19.25 -20.08 9.24
N GLU A 6 20.07 -19.66 8.29
CA GLU A 6 20.92 -18.49 8.47
C GLU A 6 20.06 -17.22 8.45
N VAL A 7 20.27 -16.34 9.44
CA VAL A 7 19.69 -15.00 9.47
C VAL A 7 20.68 -14.03 8.82
N LYS A 8 20.22 -13.34 7.78
CA LYS A 8 21.01 -12.36 7.03
C LYS A 8 20.73 -10.95 7.54
N THR A 9 21.74 -10.11 7.57
CA THR A 9 21.57 -8.67 7.84
C THR A 9 21.34 -7.93 6.53
N ILE A 10 20.45 -6.94 6.55
CA ILE A 10 20.20 -6.04 5.43
C ILE A 10 20.08 -4.61 5.98
N TYR A 11 20.55 -3.60 5.24
CA TYR A 11 20.43 -2.19 5.61
C TYR A 11 19.17 -1.56 5.00
N ALA A 12 18.74 -0.41 5.52
CA ALA A 12 17.47 0.21 5.11
C ALA A 12 17.41 0.59 3.61
N ASP A 13 18.52 1.11 3.07
CA ASP A 13 18.67 1.42 1.66
C ASP A 13 18.60 0.16 0.78
N GLU A 14 19.23 -0.94 1.25
CA GLU A 14 19.15 -2.24 0.60
C GLU A 14 17.73 -2.84 0.66
N VAL A 15 17.00 -2.67 1.77
CA VAL A 15 15.59 -3.07 1.87
C VAL A 15 14.76 -2.32 0.84
N ARG A 16 14.91 -0.99 0.75
CA ARG A 16 14.17 -0.18 -0.23
C ARG A 16 14.48 -0.61 -1.67
N GLU A 17 15.75 -0.82 -1.98
CA GLU A 17 16.18 -1.27 -3.31
C GLU A 17 15.70 -2.69 -3.61
N TYR A 18 15.71 -3.57 -2.60
CA TYR A 18 15.17 -4.91 -2.69
C TYR A 18 13.68 -4.88 -3.02
N MET A 19 12.89 -4.10 -2.27
CA MET A 19 11.45 -3.90 -2.50
C MET A 19 11.17 -3.34 -3.90
N ARG A 20 12.06 -2.50 -4.45
CA ARG A 20 11.90 -1.92 -5.79
C ARG A 20 12.20 -2.91 -6.91
N LYS A 21 13.11 -3.86 -6.70
CA LYS A 21 13.58 -4.83 -7.72
C LYS A 21 12.81 -6.14 -7.74
N HIS A 22 12.07 -6.45 -6.69
CA HIS A 22 11.33 -7.70 -6.55
C HIS A 22 9.83 -7.46 -6.57
N ARG A 23 9.08 -8.49 -6.96
CA ARG A 23 7.61 -8.42 -6.92
C ARG A 23 7.14 -8.55 -5.48
N GLU A 24 5.93 -8.08 -5.22
CA GLU A 24 5.32 -8.13 -3.88
C GLU A 24 5.07 -9.56 -3.39
N SER A 25 4.96 -10.53 -4.30
CA SER A 25 4.88 -11.95 -3.99
C SER A 25 6.22 -12.59 -3.65
N ASP A 26 7.35 -11.92 -3.89
CA ASP A 26 8.66 -12.50 -3.64
C ASP A 26 9.12 -12.26 -2.19
N TYR A 27 8.41 -11.43 -1.41
CA TYR A 27 8.80 -11.11 -0.04
C TYR A 27 7.63 -10.71 0.87
N GLN A 28 7.88 -10.76 2.18
CA GLN A 28 7.03 -10.18 3.22
C GLN A 28 7.89 -9.28 4.10
N LEU A 29 7.47 -8.04 4.29
CA LEU A 29 8.06 -7.10 5.23
C LEU A 29 7.29 -7.17 6.55
N ILE A 30 7.97 -7.39 7.66
CA ILE A 30 7.35 -7.62 8.98
C ILE A 30 7.86 -6.56 9.96
N ASP A 31 6.93 -5.78 10.50
CA ASP A 31 7.19 -4.91 11.63
C ASP A 31 6.92 -5.67 12.93
N VAL A 32 7.95 -5.82 13.78
CA VAL A 32 7.84 -6.49 15.08
C VAL A 32 7.76 -5.52 16.27
N ARG A 33 7.44 -4.25 16.00
CA ARG A 33 7.17 -3.22 17.00
C ARG A 33 5.79 -3.40 17.66
N GLU A 34 5.51 -2.54 18.65
CA GLU A 34 4.20 -2.48 19.29
C GLU A 34 3.18 -1.74 18.40
N PRO A 35 1.86 -2.03 18.52
CA PRO A 35 0.83 -1.41 17.68
C PRO A 35 0.87 0.12 17.65
N ARG A 36 1.16 0.76 18.78
CA ARG A 36 1.28 2.22 18.84
C ARG A 36 2.44 2.75 17.98
N GLU A 37 3.60 2.10 18.04
CA GLU A 37 4.76 2.51 17.23
C GLU A 37 4.48 2.36 15.73
N TYR A 38 3.65 1.38 15.36
CA TYR A 38 3.24 1.13 13.99
C TYR A 38 2.28 2.22 13.48
N THR A 39 1.29 2.61 14.30
CA THR A 39 0.37 3.72 14.01
C THR A 39 1.10 5.06 13.92
N ASP A 40 2.11 5.30 14.77
CA ASP A 40 2.89 6.54 14.74
C ASP A 40 3.75 6.67 13.47
N GLY A 41 3.87 5.61 12.66
CA GLY A 41 4.65 5.61 11.43
C GLY A 41 5.28 4.25 11.15
N HIS A 42 5.03 3.67 9.98
CA HIS A 42 5.60 2.38 9.55
C HIS A 42 6.08 2.39 8.09
N VAL A 43 6.91 1.41 7.73
CA VAL A 43 7.37 1.24 6.35
C VAL A 43 6.19 0.74 5.50
N PRO A 44 5.88 1.38 4.35
CA PRO A 44 4.81 0.95 3.46
C PRO A 44 4.82 -0.55 3.15
N GLY A 45 3.66 -1.20 3.24
CA GLY A 45 3.49 -2.62 2.90
C GLY A 45 3.98 -3.58 3.98
N ALA A 46 4.42 -3.07 5.14
CA ALA A 46 4.77 -3.91 6.27
C ALA A 46 3.52 -4.56 6.88
N LYS A 47 3.66 -5.81 7.34
CA LYS A 47 2.68 -6.45 8.22
C LYS A 47 3.12 -6.28 9.67
N LEU A 48 2.25 -5.75 10.52
CA LEU A 48 2.47 -5.71 11.96
C LEU A 48 2.28 -7.10 12.59
N ILE A 49 3.36 -7.64 13.17
CA ILE A 49 3.36 -8.84 14.02
C ILE A 49 4.28 -8.57 15.22
N PRO A 50 3.75 -8.05 16.34
CA PRO A 50 4.56 -7.68 17.51
C PRO A 50 5.43 -8.83 17.99
N LEU A 51 6.67 -8.54 18.41
CA LEU A 51 7.62 -9.58 18.82
C LEU A 51 7.06 -10.55 19.88
N GLY A 52 6.25 -10.03 20.82
CA GLY A 52 5.64 -10.83 21.88
C GLY A 52 4.58 -11.82 21.38
N GLU A 53 3.94 -11.52 20.26
CA GLU A 53 2.91 -12.36 19.63
C GLU A 53 3.48 -13.27 18.54
N LEU A 54 4.67 -12.94 18.02
CA LEU A 54 5.29 -13.60 16.88
C LEU A 54 5.31 -15.13 17.00
N PRO A 55 5.70 -15.77 18.14
CA PRO A 55 5.73 -17.23 18.23
C PRO A 55 4.39 -17.90 17.87
N ASP A 56 3.27 -17.31 18.30
CA ASP A 56 1.93 -17.84 18.04
C ASP A 56 1.43 -17.47 16.64
N ARG A 57 1.97 -16.40 16.05
CA ARG A 57 1.60 -15.85 14.73
C ARG A 57 2.54 -16.27 13.60
N ILE A 58 3.50 -17.15 13.84
CA ILE A 58 4.33 -17.76 12.77
C ILE A 58 3.49 -18.32 11.61
N PRO A 59 2.31 -18.97 11.82
CA PRO A 59 1.48 -19.46 10.73
C PRO A 59 0.94 -18.37 9.78
N GLU A 60 0.95 -17.10 10.18
CA GLU A 60 0.53 -15.97 9.34
C GLU A 60 1.63 -15.51 8.36
N LEU A 61 2.87 -15.93 8.57
CA LEU A 61 3.98 -15.57 7.71
C LEU A 61 3.88 -16.32 6.37
N THR A 62 4.17 -15.61 5.28
CA THR A 62 4.08 -16.14 3.93
C THR A 62 5.17 -17.20 3.70
N HIS A 63 4.77 -18.37 3.21
CA HIS A 63 5.70 -19.44 2.83
C HIS A 63 6.30 -19.21 1.43
N GLY A 64 7.52 -19.69 1.20
CA GLY A 64 8.21 -19.68 -0.09
C GLY A 64 8.85 -18.33 -0.47
N VAL A 65 8.74 -17.32 0.39
CA VAL A 65 9.20 -15.94 0.12
C VAL A 65 10.35 -15.55 1.04
N ASP A 66 10.98 -14.42 0.76
CA ASP A 66 11.93 -13.82 1.68
C ASP A 66 11.21 -13.05 2.79
N LEU A 67 11.60 -13.27 4.04
CA LEU A 67 11.02 -12.61 5.20
C LEU A 67 11.97 -11.51 5.69
N LEU A 68 11.52 -10.26 5.68
CA LEU A 68 12.31 -9.10 6.08
C LEU A 68 11.75 -8.54 7.39
N PHE A 69 12.46 -8.74 8.49
CA PHE A 69 12.06 -8.23 9.80
C PHE A 69 12.68 -6.88 10.09
N TYR A 70 11.89 -5.94 10.56
CA TYR A 70 12.40 -4.70 11.14
C TYR A 70 11.72 -4.37 12.46
N CYS A 71 12.36 -3.49 13.22
CA CYS A 71 11.79 -2.92 14.43
C CYS A 71 12.25 -1.48 14.57
N ARG A 72 12.20 -0.89 15.77
CA ARG A 72 12.70 0.47 16.00
C ARG A 72 14.18 0.64 15.61
N SER A 73 15.07 -0.22 16.11
CA SER A 73 16.53 -0.02 16.01
C SER A 73 17.34 -1.29 15.68
N GLY A 74 16.71 -2.33 15.12
CA GLY A 74 17.33 -3.63 14.78
C GLY A 74 17.38 -4.69 15.91
N LYS A 75 17.24 -4.32 17.19
CA LYS A 75 17.38 -5.28 18.31
C LYS A 75 16.27 -6.35 18.36
N ARG A 76 15.00 -5.92 18.28
CA ARG A 76 13.83 -6.84 18.32
C ARG A 76 13.71 -7.67 17.06
N SER A 77 14.01 -7.11 15.90
CA SER A 77 13.98 -7.82 14.61
C SER A 77 15.03 -8.92 14.52
N ARG A 78 16.23 -8.74 15.12
CA ARG A 78 17.21 -9.83 15.27
C ARG A 78 16.65 -11.01 16.08
N MET A 79 15.91 -10.72 17.16
CA MET A 79 15.25 -11.76 17.95
C MET A 79 14.14 -12.45 17.15
N ALA A 80 13.29 -11.68 16.49
CA ALA A 80 12.23 -12.19 15.63
C ALA A 80 12.76 -13.12 14.54
N ALA A 81 13.78 -12.67 13.81
CA ALA A 81 14.43 -13.45 12.77
C ALA A 81 15.03 -14.75 13.32
N SER A 82 15.61 -14.73 14.53
CA SER A 82 16.10 -15.95 15.20
C SER A 82 14.98 -16.93 15.55
N ILE A 83 13.87 -16.44 16.14
CA ILE A 83 12.70 -17.26 16.48
C ILE A 83 12.17 -17.96 15.22
N VAL A 84 12.04 -17.21 14.13
CA VAL A 84 11.54 -17.72 12.85
C VAL A 84 12.53 -18.69 12.19
N ALA A 85 13.84 -18.45 12.32
CA ALA A 85 14.88 -19.35 11.81
C ALA A 85 14.92 -20.72 12.53
N ASP A 86 14.48 -20.75 13.79
CA ASP A 86 14.36 -21.97 14.60
C ASP A 86 12.99 -22.67 14.41
N SER A 87 12.07 -22.06 13.66
CA SER A 87 10.73 -22.59 13.39
C SER A 87 10.67 -23.47 12.13
N ASN A 88 9.54 -24.15 11.94
CA ASN A 88 9.28 -25.02 10.80
C ASN A 88 8.73 -24.29 9.56
N ILE A 89 8.63 -22.96 9.58
CA ILE A 89 8.15 -22.20 8.41
C ILE A 89 9.00 -22.49 7.17
N ASN A 90 8.42 -22.45 5.97
CA ASN A 90 9.19 -22.56 4.74
C ASN A 90 9.58 -21.15 4.23
N ALA A 91 10.56 -20.50 4.85
CA ALA A 91 11.10 -19.23 4.34
C ALA A 91 12.22 -19.47 3.32
N ARG A 92 12.26 -18.68 2.24
CA ARG A 92 13.34 -18.71 1.23
C ARG A 92 14.64 -18.12 1.80
N SER A 93 14.54 -16.96 2.42
CA SER A 93 15.59 -16.33 3.24
C SER A 93 14.95 -15.58 4.40
N ILE A 94 15.72 -15.37 5.46
CA ILE A 94 15.30 -14.58 6.63
C ILE A 94 16.29 -13.43 6.79
N TYR A 95 15.77 -12.20 6.76
CA TYR A 95 16.53 -10.96 6.90
C TYR A 95 16.12 -10.19 8.14
N THR A 96 17.07 -9.48 8.74
CA THR A 96 16.82 -8.46 9.75
C THR A 96 17.39 -7.13 9.29
N MET A 97 16.57 -6.07 9.34
CA MET A 97 16.98 -4.71 8.99
C MET A 97 17.81 -4.10 10.11
N GLU A 98 19.10 -3.87 9.85
CA GLU A 98 19.98 -3.17 10.79
C GLU A 98 19.58 -1.69 10.90
N GLY A 99 19.72 -1.12 12.09
CA GLY A 99 19.26 0.25 12.35
C GLY A 99 17.73 0.41 12.45
N GLY A 100 16.95 -0.59 12.01
CA GLY A 100 15.48 -0.55 12.08
C GLY A 100 14.87 0.64 11.34
N ILE A 101 13.65 1.02 11.69
CA ILE A 101 12.96 2.16 11.08
C ILE A 101 13.68 3.49 11.32
N LEU A 102 14.54 3.60 12.34
CA LEU A 102 15.36 4.80 12.54
C LEU A 102 16.41 5.02 11.44
N ALA A 103 16.78 3.96 10.72
CA ALA A 103 17.65 4.03 9.56
C ALA A 103 16.87 4.11 8.24
N TRP A 104 15.53 4.03 8.28
CA TRP A 104 14.69 4.14 7.09
C TRP A 104 14.78 5.56 6.53
N ASP A 105 15.24 5.65 5.30
CA ASP A 105 15.43 6.91 4.57
C ASP A 105 14.29 7.19 3.57
N GLY A 106 13.29 6.31 3.52
CA GLY A 106 11.99 6.58 2.91
C GLY A 106 11.06 7.29 3.89
N ARG A 107 9.92 7.77 3.38
CA ARG A 107 8.86 8.32 4.23
C ARG A 107 8.07 7.17 4.88
N PRO A 108 7.94 7.13 6.22
CA PRO A 108 6.98 6.25 6.89
C PRO A 108 5.54 6.70 6.59
N ILE A 109 4.60 5.76 6.55
CA ILE A 109 3.17 6.08 6.51
C ILE A 109 2.66 6.10 7.95
N GLU A 110 1.96 7.17 8.29
CA GLU A 110 1.28 7.34 9.58
C GLU A 110 -0.13 6.74 9.53
N ASP A 111 -0.69 6.52 10.72
CA ASP A 111 -1.93 5.80 10.96
C ASP A 111 -1.88 4.31 10.64
N PHE A 112 -2.92 3.58 11.04
CA PHE A 112 -3.07 2.18 10.65
C PHE A 112 -3.32 2.08 9.14
N PRO A 113 -2.87 0.97 8.49
CA PRO A 113 -3.40 0.55 7.21
C PRO A 113 -4.90 0.69 7.25
N GLN A 114 -5.47 1.34 6.25
CA GLN A 114 -6.88 1.71 6.25
C GLN A 114 -7.79 0.52 5.95
N VAL A 115 -7.36 -0.70 6.28
CA VAL A 115 -8.12 -1.95 6.26
C VAL A 115 -9.41 -1.87 7.09
N LYS A 116 -9.49 -0.91 8.02
CA LYS A 116 -10.72 -0.59 8.76
C LYS A 116 -11.87 -0.16 7.84
N LEU A 117 -11.59 0.43 6.67
CA LEU A 117 -12.60 0.75 5.67
C LEU A 117 -13.36 -0.50 5.20
N PHE A 118 -12.68 -1.66 5.21
CA PHE A 118 -13.23 -2.95 4.81
C PHE A 118 -13.67 -3.81 6.00
N SER A 119 -13.52 -3.32 7.23
CA SER A 119 -13.86 -4.09 8.43
C SER A 119 -15.36 -4.41 8.47
N GLY A 120 -15.66 -5.70 8.58
CA GLY A 120 -17.04 -6.20 8.57
C GLY A 120 -17.59 -6.51 7.17
N ILE A 121 -16.89 -6.13 6.10
CA ILE A 121 -17.22 -6.55 4.73
C ILE A 121 -16.68 -7.97 4.54
N LYS A 122 -17.60 -8.93 4.36
CA LYS A 122 -17.23 -10.34 4.13
C LYS A 122 -17.34 -10.76 2.66
N ASP A 123 -18.06 -9.97 1.86
CA ASP A 123 -18.27 -10.25 0.45
C ASP A 123 -17.25 -9.45 -0.38
N MET A 124 -16.45 -10.17 -1.15
CA MET A 124 -15.46 -9.57 -2.02
C MET A 124 -16.08 -8.69 -3.12
N THR A 125 -17.34 -8.90 -3.47
CA THR A 125 -18.08 -7.99 -4.37
C THR A 125 -18.23 -6.61 -3.74
N GLU A 126 -18.56 -6.55 -2.46
CA GLU A 126 -18.70 -5.28 -1.73
C GLU A 126 -17.33 -4.62 -1.48
N ILE A 127 -16.27 -5.41 -1.26
CA ILE A 127 -14.89 -4.91 -1.21
C ILE A 127 -14.52 -4.25 -2.54
N LEU A 128 -14.81 -4.90 -3.67
CA LEU A 128 -14.51 -4.35 -5.00
C LEU A 128 -15.33 -3.10 -5.31
N LYS A 129 -16.58 -3.01 -4.84
CA LYS A 129 -17.38 -1.78 -4.96
C LYS A 129 -16.80 -0.63 -4.15
N LEU A 130 -16.33 -0.91 -2.93
CA LEU A 130 -15.66 0.11 -2.12
C LEU A 130 -14.33 0.52 -2.77
N ALA A 131 -13.55 -0.43 -3.27
CA ALA A 131 -12.33 -0.14 -4.04
C ALA A 131 -12.64 0.79 -5.23
N MET A 132 -13.69 0.51 -6.02
CA MET A 132 -14.15 1.40 -7.10
C MET A 132 -14.47 2.82 -6.62
N ASP A 133 -15.09 2.97 -5.45
CA ASP A 133 -15.45 4.28 -4.90
C ASP A 133 -14.21 5.03 -4.38
N LEU A 134 -13.20 4.34 -3.86
CA LEU A 134 -11.91 4.95 -3.47
C LEU A 134 -11.17 5.52 -4.69
N GLU A 135 -11.10 4.76 -5.79
CA GLU A 135 -10.55 5.23 -7.07
C GLU A 135 -11.30 6.45 -7.60
N LYS A 136 -12.63 6.46 -7.43
CA LYS A 136 -13.46 7.61 -7.80
C LYS A 136 -13.09 8.81 -6.95
N GLY A 137 -12.89 8.65 -5.64
CA GLY A 137 -12.46 9.71 -4.75
C GLY A 137 -11.10 10.29 -5.16
N ALA A 138 -10.10 9.45 -5.39
CA ALA A 138 -8.78 9.88 -5.87
C ALA A 138 -8.88 10.61 -7.22
N TRP A 139 -9.68 10.08 -8.16
CA TRP A 139 -9.96 10.73 -9.43
C TRP A 139 -10.64 12.10 -9.28
N ILE A 140 -11.63 12.25 -8.39
CA ILE A 140 -12.29 13.54 -8.10
C ILE A 140 -11.28 14.52 -7.51
N PHE A 141 -10.45 14.07 -6.57
CA PHE A 141 -9.42 14.89 -5.95
C PHE A 141 -8.46 15.46 -6.99
N TYR A 142 -7.81 14.61 -7.79
CA TYR A 142 -6.86 15.07 -8.82
C TYR A 142 -7.54 15.89 -9.93
N SER A 143 -8.79 15.55 -10.30
CA SER A 143 -9.57 16.35 -11.25
C SER A 143 -9.89 17.74 -10.73
N SER A 144 -10.13 17.87 -9.42
CA SER A 144 -10.38 19.16 -8.75
C SER A 144 -9.13 20.04 -8.77
N ILE A 145 -7.95 19.45 -8.59
CA ILE A 145 -6.67 20.15 -8.74
C ILE A 145 -6.50 20.67 -10.17
N LEU A 146 -6.74 19.84 -11.19
CA LEU A 146 -6.67 20.28 -12.59
C LEU A 146 -7.65 21.38 -12.94
N LYS A 147 -8.85 21.35 -12.36
CA LYS A 147 -9.87 22.38 -12.56
C LYS A 147 -9.45 23.71 -11.94
N LYS A 148 -8.84 23.67 -10.76
CA LYS A 148 -8.40 24.86 -10.03
C LYS A 148 -7.11 25.45 -10.60
N TYR A 149 -6.16 24.60 -11.01
CA TYR A 149 -4.83 24.98 -11.50
C TYR A 149 -4.54 24.36 -12.88
N PRO A 150 -5.24 24.82 -13.94
CA PRO A 150 -5.18 24.22 -15.27
C PRO A 150 -3.82 24.41 -15.97
N GLU A 151 -3.04 25.41 -15.56
CA GLU A 151 -1.74 25.78 -16.14
C GLU A 151 -0.71 26.04 -15.03
N SER A 152 -0.30 24.98 -14.34
CA SER A 152 0.67 25.02 -13.24
C SER A 152 1.76 23.96 -13.41
N LYS A 153 2.83 24.04 -12.61
CA LYS A 153 3.86 23.00 -12.58
C LYS A 153 3.32 21.63 -12.15
N MET A 154 2.22 21.60 -11.39
CA MET A 154 1.53 20.37 -10.98
C MET A 154 0.70 19.73 -12.10
N THR A 155 0.27 20.49 -13.10
CA THR A 155 -0.68 20.05 -14.13
C THR A 155 -0.25 18.75 -14.84
N PRO A 156 1.02 18.55 -15.25
CA PRO A 156 1.43 17.28 -15.86
C PRO A 156 1.26 16.08 -14.93
N ALA A 157 1.57 16.24 -13.64
CA ALA A 157 1.43 15.20 -12.63
C ALA A 157 -0.04 14.86 -12.38
N ALA A 158 -0.87 15.87 -12.13
CA ALA A 158 -2.30 15.68 -11.92
C ALA A 158 -3.01 15.07 -13.15
N LYS A 159 -2.63 15.43 -14.38
CA LYS A 159 -3.15 14.79 -15.62
C LYS A 159 -2.79 13.31 -15.70
N ALA A 160 -1.57 12.95 -15.30
CA ALA A 160 -1.15 11.55 -15.30
C ALA A 160 -1.95 10.74 -14.28
N LEU A 161 -2.12 11.26 -13.07
CA LEU A 161 -2.86 10.60 -11.98
C LEU A 161 -4.34 10.43 -12.30
N VAL A 162 -5.03 11.47 -12.80
CA VAL A 162 -6.42 11.35 -13.28
C VAL A 162 -6.59 10.22 -14.30
N LYS A 163 -5.59 10.00 -15.17
CA LYS A 163 -5.62 8.90 -16.13
C LYS A 163 -5.32 7.55 -15.47
N LEU A 164 -4.38 7.51 -14.52
CA LEU A 164 -4.04 6.29 -13.78
C LEU A 164 -5.25 5.79 -12.98
N GLU A 165 -5.89 6.62 -12.17
CA GLU A 165 -7.05 6.20 -11.36
C GLU A 165 -8.19 5.66 -12.23
N ARG A 166 -8.50 6.34 -13.35
CA ARG A 166 -9.54 5.83 -14.26
C ARG A 166 -9.13 4.50 -14.92
N THR A 167 -7.83 4.26 -15.11
CA THR A 167 -7.32 3.00 -15.67
C THR A 167 -7.36 1.90 -14.62
N HIS A 168 -7.01 2.21 -13.37
CA HIS A 168 -7.02 1.24 -12.28
C HIS A 168 -8.45 0.87 -11.88
N ALA A 169 -9.35 1.85 -11.77
CA ALA A 169 -10.80 1.62 -11.66
C ALA A 169 -11.34 0.70 -12.76
N LYS A 170 -10.86 0.79 -14.01
CA LYS A 170 -11.26 -0.15 -15.08
C LYS A 170 -10.83 -1.58 -14.78
N THR A 171 -9.64 -1.78 -14.22
CA THR A 171 -9.17 -3.10 -13.77
C THR A 171 -10.10 -3.67 -12.71
N ILE A 172 -10.39 -2.88 -11.66
CA ILE A 172 -11.29 -3.28 -10.56
C ILE A 172 -12.70 -3.59 -11.08
N PHE A 173 -13.25 -2.73 -11.94
CA PHE A 173 -14.56 -2.91 -12.56
C PHE A 173 -14.67 -4.23 -13.34
N ASN A 174 -13.62 -4.59 -14.09
CA ASN A 174 -13.60 -5.85 -14.84
C ASN A 174 -13.60 -7.07 -13.92
N ILE A 175 -12.95 -6.98 -12.75
CA ILE A 175 -12.98 -8.04 -11.73
C ILE A 175 -14.38 -8.09 -11.10
N LEU A 176 -14.92 -6.94 -10.71
CA LEU A 176 -16.27 -6.79 -10.14
C LEU A 176 -17.34 -7.39 -11.05
N LYS A 177 -17.32 -7.04 -12.34
CA LYS A 177 -18.30 -7.51 -13.34
C LYS A 177 -18.26 -9.03 -13.51
N LYS A 178 -17.07 -9.64 -13.48
CA LYS A 178 -16.92 -11.11 -13.56
C LYS A 178 -17.42 -11.83 -12.31
N ARG A 179 -17.30 -11.20 -11.14
CA ARG A 179 -17.65 -11.80 -9.84
C ARG A 179 -19.07 -11.57 -9.38
N SER A 180 -19.73 -10.53 -9.89
CA SER A 180 -21.11 -10.17 -9.50
C SER A 180 -22.15 -11.10 -10.15
N THR A 181 -22.06 -12.42 -9.97
CA THR A 181 -22.95 -13.38 -10.65
C THR A 181 -24.40 -13.30 -10.16
N ASP A 182 -24.60 -13.06 -8.87
CA ASP A 182 -25.94 -13.04 -8.25
C ASP A 182 -26.67 -11.71 -8.45
N LYS A 183 -25.90 -10.62 -8.63
CA LYS A 183 -26.40 -9.27 -8.96
C LYS A 183 -25.50 -8.65 -10.04
N PRO A 184 -25.67 -9.06 -11.31
CA PRO A 184 -24.81 -8.63 -12.41
C PRO A 184 -24.74 -7.11 -12.53
N VAL A 185 -23.51 -6.59 -12.63
CA VAL A 185 -23.26 -5.22 -13.05
C VAL A 185 -23.48 -5.15 -14.56
N THR A 186 -24.61 -4.56 -14.97
CA THR A 186 -25.05 -4.50 -16.36
C THR A 186 -24.58 -3.23 -17.08
N GLN A 187 -24.27 -2.18 -16.32
CA GLN A 187 -23.71 -0.94 -16.84
C GLN A 187 -22.38 -1.18 -17.57
N ASP A 188 -22.03 -0.27 -18.48
CA ASP A 188 -20.64 -0.12 -18.90
C ASP A 188 -19.82 0.61 -17.81
N PHE A 189 -18.51 0.66 -18.02
CA PHE A 189 -17.60 1.24 -17.04
C PHE A 189 -17.86 2.73 -16.82
N ASP A 190 -18.08 3.50 -17.88
CA ASP A 190 -18.17 4.96 -17.77
C ASP A 190 -19.46 5.33 -17.01
N ASP A 191 -20.60 4.69 -17.37
CA ASP A 191 -21.87 4.85 -16.66
C ASP A 191 -21.79 4.45 -15.19
N TYR A 192 -21.10 3.34 -14.89
CA TYR A 192 -20.92 2.87 -13.51
C TYR A 192 -20.06 3.84 -12.71
N PHE A 193 -18.90 4.21 -13.26
CA PHE A 193 -17.92 5.07 -12.59
C PHE A 193 -18.44 6.49 -12.37
N ASP A 194 -19.27 7.02 -13.28
CA ASP A 194 -19.84 8.36 -13.15
C ASP A 194 -20.96 8.43 -12.10
N GLN A 195 -21.57 7.30 -11.73
CA GLN A 195 -22.58 7.20 -10.66
C GLN A 195 -21.99 6.98 -9.26
N LEU A 196 -20.72 6.61 -9.16
CA LEU A 196 -20.02 6.47 -7.88
C LEU A 196 -19.92 7.82 -7.18
N LYS A 197 -20.03 7.81 -5.86
CA LYS A 197 -19.97 9.03 -5.06
C LYS A 197 -18.54 9.52 -4.98
N GLY A 198 -17.62 8.62 -4.65
CA GLY A 198 -16.22 8.94 -4.41
C GLY A 198 -16.05 9.93 -3.28
N ASP A 199 -16.71 9.71 -2.15
CA ASP A 199 -16.65 10.62 -0.99
C ASP A 199 -15.32 10.50 -0.22
N ILE A 200 -14.58 9.39 -0.41
CA ILE A 200 -13.37 9.02 0.33
C ILE A 200 -12.24 8.71 -0.66
N ILE A 201 -11.05 9.24 -0.41
CA ILE A 201 -9.84 8.89 -1.16
C ILE A 201 -9.14 7.67 -0.56
N GLU A 202 -8.26 7.07 -1.34
CA GLU A 202 -7.33 6.05 -0.86
C GLU A 202 -6.53 6.59 0.35
N GLY A 203 -6.57 5.84 1.45
CA GLY A 203 -6.10 6.32 2.75
C GLY A 203 -7.20 6.76 3.73
N GLY A 204 -8.49 6.64 3.35
CA GLY A 204 -9.62 6.72 4.28
C GLY A 204 -10.05 8.13 4.68
N GLU A 205 -9.43 9.15 4.09
CA GLU A 205 -9.79 10.55 4.26
C GLU A 205 -10.89 10.94 3.26
N THR A 206 -11.77 11.88 3.64
CA THR A 206 -12.77 12.40 2.69
C THR A 206 -12.13 13.24 1.59
N VAL A 207 -12.73 13.28 0.40
CA VAL A 207 -12.26 14.14 -0.70
C VAL A 207 -12.25 15.61 -0.27
N GLU A 208 -13.22 16.06 0.52
CA GLU A 208 -13.27 17.42 1.05
C GLU A 208 -12.06 17.75 1.92
N GLN A 209 -11.70 16.85 2.84
CA GLN A 209 -10.51 17.02 3.68
C GLN A 209 -9.22 17.05 2.86
N ALA A 210 -9.12 16.17 1.85
CA ALA A 210 -7.98 16.14 0.94
C ALA A 210 -7.86 17.45 0.12
N ILE A 211 -8.98 17.98 -0.40
CA ILE A 211 -9.02 19.26 -1.12
C ILE A 211 -8.66 20.44 -0.20
N GLU A 212 -9.07 20.39 1.07
CA GLU A 212 -8.75 21.44 2.04
C GLU A 212 -7.23 21.51 2.29
N LYS A 213 -6.54 20.37 2.36
CA LYS A 213 -5.06 20.32 2.52
C LYS A 213 -4.31 21.05 1.40
N VAL A 214 -4.88 21.05 0.20
CA VAL A 214 -4.31 21.68 -1.01
C VAL A 214 -4.95 23.03 -1.34
N ARG A 215 -5.83 23.54 -0.48
CA ARG A 215 -6.55 24.79 -0.75
C ARG A 215 -5.58 25.96 -0.91
N ASP A 216 -4.58 26.01 -0.05
CA ASP A 216 -3.62 27.10 0.06
C ASP A 216 -2.24 26.70 -0.52
N PHE A 217 -2.17 25.59 -1.27
CA PHE A 217 -0.96 25.18 -1.98
C PHE A 217 -0.56 26.24 -3.01
N ASP A 218 0.73 26.57 -3.03
CA ASP A 218 1.34 27.27 -4.15
C ASP A 218 1.29 26.34 -5.38
N PRO A 219 0.59 26.71 -6.45
CA PRO A 219 0.51 25.85 -7.63
C PRO A 219 1.84 25.63 -8.35
N ASP A 220 2.86 26.42 -8.04
CA ASP A 220 4.24 26.21 -8.51
C ASP A 220 5.06 25.32 -7.56
N ASP A 221 4.56 25.00 -6.37
CA ASP A 221 5.13 23.99 -5.47
C ASP A 221 4.68 22.57 -5.85
N CYS A 222 5.17 22.14 -7.01
CA CYS A 222 4.92 20.78 -7.49
C CYS A 222 5.50 19.70 -6.57
N LEU A 223 6.53 20.01 -5.76
CA LEU A 223 7.12 19.04 -4.84
C LEU A 223 6.11 18.65 -3.77
N SER A 224 5.50 19.62 -3.08
CA SER A 224 4.49 19.36 -2.06
C SER A 224 3.28 18.60 -2.61
N PHE A 225 2.83 18.91 -3.84
CA PHE A 225 1.77 18.15 -4.50
C PHE A 225 2.17 16.70 -4.78
N GLY A 226 3.37 16.49 -5.29
CA GLY A 226 3.86 15.13 -5.52
C GLY A 226 4.05 14.34 -4.24
N GLU A 227 4.52 14.96 -3.15
CA GLU A 227 4.62 14.30 -1.83
C GLU A 227 3.25 13.91 -1.28
N LEU A 228 2.22 14.72 -1.50
CA LEU A 228 0.85 14.38 -1.15
C LEU A 228 0.32 13.23 -2.03
N ALA A 229 0.52 13.29 -3.34
CA ALA A 229 0.12 12.21 -4.23
C ALA A 229 0.83 10.89 -3.85
N LEU A 230 2.13 10.92 -3.56
CA LEU A 230 2.86 9.76 -3.06
C LEU A 230 2.23 9.19 -1.78
N ASP A 231 1.80 10.03 -0.85
CA ASP A 231 1.15 9.59 0.39
C ASP A 231 -0.15 8.83 0.11
N ILE A 232 -0.96 9.32 -0.85
CA ILE A 232 -2.21 8.67 -1.29
C ILE A 232 -1.88 7.29 -1.88
N GLU A 233 -1.00 7.22 -2.88
CA GLU A 233 -0.65 5.96 -3.56
C GLU A 233 -0.03 4.94 -2.59
N TYR A 234 0.83 5.40 -1.67
CA TYR A 234 1.46 4.51 -0.69
C TYR A 234 0.47 3.99 0.35
N LYS A 235 -0.52 4.80 0.75
CA LYS A 235 -1.61 4.35 1.63
C LYS A 235 -2.51 3.33 0.94
N ALA A 236 -2.80 3.51 -0.35
CA ALA A 236 -3.52 2.53 -1.16
C ALA A 236 -2.77 1.20 -1.24
N TYR A 237 -1.48 1.27 -1.59
CA TYR A 237 -0.58 0.12 -1.62
C TYR A 237 -0.56 -0.62 -0.26
N ASP A 238 -0.32 0.11 0.82
CA ASP A 238 -0.22 -0.45 2.16
C ASP A 238 -1.53 -1.12 2.61
N MET A 239 -2.67 -0.50 2.29
CA MET A 239 -4.00 -1.03 2.55
C MET A 239 -4.26 -2.35 1.82
N TYR A 240 -4.10 -2.40 0.49
CA TYR A 240 -4.30 -3.64 -0.27
C TYR A 240 -3.29 -4.72 0.11
N LYS A 241 -2.04 -4.33 0.41
CA LYS A 241 -1.01 -5.26 0.87
C LYS A 241 -1.36 -5.88 2.22
N ASN A 242 -1.95 -5.12 3.13
CA ASN A 242 -2.43 -5.65 4.40
C ASN A 242 -3.69 -6.52 4.25
N LEU A 243 -4.62 -6.19 3.34
CA LEU A 243 -5.74 -7.07 2.99
C LEU A 243 -5.27 -8.42 2.41
N TYR A 244 -4.20 -8.41 1.62
CA TYR A 244 -3.54 -9.63 1.13
C TYR A 244 -3.06 -10.52 2.29
N TYR A 245 -2.51 -9.94 3.36
CA TYR A 245 -2.06 -10.69 4.52
C TYR A 245 -3.22 -11.22 5.39
N ASP A 246 -4.34 -10.50 5.43
CA ASP A 246 -5.47 -10.82 6.31
C ASP A 246 -6.45 -11.85 5.72
N THR A 247 -6.48 -12.01 4.39
CA THR A 247 -7.37 -13.01 3.77
C THR A 247 -6.78 -14.42 3.79
N GLY A 248 -7.60 -15.39 4.17
CA GLY A 248 -7.32 -16.83 4.04
C GLY A 248 -7.69 -17.42 2.67
N ASN A 249 -8.29 -16.63 1.78
CA ASN A 249 -8.77 -17.08 0.48
C ASN A 249 -7.75 -16.78 -0.63
N GLU A 250 -7.24 -17.82 -1.30
CA GLU A 250 -6.21 -17.69 -2.33
C GLU A 250 -6.64 -16.86 -3.55
N ASP A 251 -7.92 -16.91 -3.93
CA ASP A 251 -8.42 -16.09 -5.05
C ASP A 251 -8.48 -14.60 -4.68
N GLU A 252 -8.79 -14.30 -3.41
CA GLU A 252 -8.77 -12.92 -2.88
C GLU A 252 -7.34 -12.42 -2.73
N LYS A 253 -6.42 -13.26 -2.23
CA LYS A 253 -4.99 -12.93 -2.15
C LYS A 253 -4.46 -12.45 -3.48
N LYS A 254 -4.77 -13.18 -4.56
CA LYS A 254 -4.32 -12.79 -5.90
C LYS A 254 -4.81 -11.41 -6.29
N ILE A 255 -6.07 -11.09 -6.01
CA ILE A 255 -6.65 -9.78 -6.32
C ILE A 255 -5.96 -8.69 -5.51
N PHE A 256 -5.86 -8.84 -4.19
CA PHE A 256 -5.22 -7.83 -3.34
C PHE A 256 -3.74 -7.64 -3.67
N GLN A 257 -3.05 -8.73 -4.04
CA GLN A 257 -1.69 -8.64 -4.54
C GLN A 257 -1.63 -7.82 -5.83
N ASP A 258 -2.46 -8.15 -6.82
CA ASP A 258 -2.49 -7.44 -8.11
C ASP A 258 -2.85 -5.95 -7.94
N LEU A 259 -3.78 -5.61 -7.04
CA LEU A 259 -4.13 -4.22 -6.70
C LEU A 259 -2.95 -3.51 -6.02
N SER A 260 -2.36 -4.11 -4.99
CA SER A 260 -1.19 -3.51 -4.30
C SER A 260 -0.01 -3.27 -5.24
N GLU A 261 0.24 -4.18 -6.20
CA GLU A 261 1.30 -4.01 -7.20
C GLU A 261 1.01 -2.84 -8.16
N GLN A 262 -0.26 -2.62 -8.50
CA GLN A 262 -0.69 -1.48 -9.34
C GLN A 262 -0.50 -0.14 -8.62
N GLU A 263 -0.92 -0.02 -7.35
CA GLU A 263 -0.75 1.22 -6.57
C GLU A 263 0.72 1.55 -6.32
N LYS A 264 1.54 0.55 -6.05
CA LYS A 264 3.00 0.74 -5.99
C LYS A 264 3.54 1.24 -7.33
N GLY A 265 2.96 0.80 -8.44
CA GLY A 265 3.23 1.32 -9.78
C GLY A 265 2.86 2.78 -9.94
N HIS A 266 1.71 3.22 -9.40
CA HIS A 266 1.30 4.63 -9.39
C HIS A 266 2.30 5.49 -8.61
N ALA A 267 2.68 5.07 -7.39
CA ALA A 267 3.69 5.78 -6.60
C ALA A 267 5.01 5.97 -7.36
N LEU A 268 5.45 4.98 -8.14
CA LEU A 268 6.64 5.09 -9.00
C LEU A 268 6.46 6.09 -10.15
N VAL A 269 5.25 6.21 -10.71
CA VAL A 269 4.93 7.24 -11.72
C VAL A 269 4.98 8.62 -11.08
N VAL A 270 4.37 8.81 -9.91
CA VAL A 270 4.42 10.08 -9.17
C VAL A 270 5.86 10.47 -8.85
N ALA A 271 6.69 9.55 -8.33
CA ALA A 271 8.09 9.81 -8.02
C ALA A 271 8.89 10.30 -9.25
N ARG A 272 8.63 9.75 -10.44
CA ARG A 272 9.27 10.21 -11.69
C ARG A 272 8.78 11.59 -12.11
N LEU A 273 7.53 11.95 -11.81
CA LEU A 273 6.98 13.27 -12.13
C LEU A 273 7.52 14.34 -11.19
N ILE A 274 7.69 14.02 -9.91
CA ILE A 274 8.37 14.89 -8.93
C ILE A 274 9.78 15.24 -9.40
N GLY A 275 10.55 14.26 -9.89
CA GLY A 275 11.90 14.51 -10.38
C GLY A 275 11.95 15.58 -11.47
N LYS A 276 10.92 15.69 -12.31
CA LYS A 276 10.81 16.72 -13.35
C LYS A 276 10.41 18.10 -12.81
N CYS A 277 9.90 18.18 -11.59
CA CYS A 277 9.57 19.44 -10.94
C CYS A 277 10.79 20.12 -10.30
N MET A 278 11.91 19.39 -10.21
CA MET A 278 13.20 19.90 -9.75
C MET A 278 14.10 20.40 -10.88
N GLU A 279 13.69 20.21 -12.14
CA GLU A 279 14.36 20.69 -13.36
C GLU A 279 13.81 22.06 -13.80
#